data_AF-A0A7M1UQR9-F1
#
_entry.id   AF-A0A7M1UQR9-F1
#
_cell.length_a   1.000
_cell.length_b   1.000
_cell.length_c   1.000
_cell.angle_alpha   90.00
_cell.angle_beta   90.00
_cell.angle_gamma   90.00
#
_symmetry.space_group_name_H-M   'P 1'
#
loop_
_entity.id
_entity.type
_entity.pdbx_description
1 polymer ?
#
loop_
_entity_poly.entity_id
_entity_poly.type
_entity_poly.pdbx_seq_one_letter_code
_entity_poly.pdbx_strand_id
1 'polypeptide(L)'
;MTRSTCPVCGNPLVWDYRDGFVVCSGCGLVVENIIEEAHVGFEEEEPQPRRRRPVKRIVSENYSVNMRLYRMAEKRVRNKPWLTVDYDAVLSSKRFVKTIMSKASMEAVENIEANGYWDDVRNGLKLIEELNPALLSRSERGKYALAYMLSVRVRTGKTPGPEDVARVFNISGTNYRRLYNIVKNLAPRIQPPQAHKQALTH
;
A
#
# COMPACT_ATOMS: atom_id res chain seq x y z
N MET A 1 -65.80 -9.40 23.07
CA MET A 1 -65.76 -8.12 23.81
C MET A 1 -64.37 -7.98 24.38
N THR A 2 -63.51 -7.22 23.69
CA THR A 2 -62.09 -7.05 24.01
C THR A 2 -61.94 -6.21 25.27
N ARG A 3 -61.40 -6.80 26.35
CA ARG A 3 -61.03 -6.04 27.55
C ARG A 3 -59.85 -5.14 27.19
N SER A 4 -60.10 -3.83 27.09
CA SER A 4 -59.07 -2.81 26.81
C SER A 4 -58.22 -2.44 28.03
N THR A 5 -58.46 -3.07 29.18
CA THR A 5 -57.85 -2.75 30.48
C THR A 5 -57.27 -3.99 31.15
N CYS A 6 -56.18 -3.78 31.90
CA CYS A 6 -55.45 -4.80 32.62
C CYS A 6 -56.32 -5.44 33.71
N PRO A 7 -56.37 -6.78 33.80
CA PRO A 7 -57.17 -7.47 34.83
C PRO A 7 -56.63 -7.28 36.26
N VAL A 8 -55.38 -6.84 36.42
CA VAL A 8 -54.74 -6.68 37.72
C VAL A 8 -54.79 -5.25 38.24
N CYS A 9 -54.55 -4.24 37.38
CA CYS A 9 -54.46 -2.85 37.83
C CYS A 9 -55.38 -1.87 37.08
N GLY A 10 -56.21 -2.34 36.14
CA GLY A 10 -57.16 -1.51 35.41
C GLY A 10 -56.56 -0.56 34.36
N ASN A 11 -55.22 -0.44 34.29
CA ASN A 11 -54.53 0.40 33.30
C ASN A 11 -54.66 -0.16 31.87
N PRO A 12 -54.57 0.68 30.83
CA PRO A 12 -54.74 0.26 29.45
C PRO A 12 -53.69 -0.76 28.99
N LEU A 13 -54.10 -1.63 28.07
CA LEU A 13 -53.20 -2.59 27.42
C LEU A 13 -52.62 -1.97 26.14
N VAL A 14 -51.31 -2.13 25.95
CA VAL A 14 -50.53 -1.58 24.84
C VAL A 14 -49.84 -2.71 24.10
N TRP A 15 -49.69 -2.54 22.80
CA TRP A 15 -49.10 -3.53 21.90
C TRP A 15 -47.60 -3.30 21.83
N ASP A 16 -46.81 -4.26 22.30
CA ASP A 16 -45.37 -4.29 22.06
C ASP A 16 -45.10 -5.03 20.76
N TYR A 17 -44.95 -4.26 19.68
CA TYR A 17 -44.64 -4.81 18.36
C TYR A 17 -43.20 -5.32 18.22
N ARG A 18 -42.30 -4.98 19.14
CA ARG A 18 -40.91 -5.44 19.11
C ARG A 18 -40.82 -6.89 19.56
N ASP A 19 -41.51 -7.20 20.64
CA ASP A 19 -41.46 -8.51 21.28
C ASP A 19 -42.71 -9.36 21.00
N GLY A 20 -43.76 -8.77 20.41
CA GLY A 20 -44.95 -9.48 19.94
C GLY A 20 -45.97 -9.77 21.04
N PHE A 21 -46.07 -8.89 22.04
CA PHE A 21 -46.93 -9.08 23.21
C PHE A 21 -47.94 -7.95 23.39
N VAL A 22 -49.08 -8.25 24.02
CA VAL A 22 -49.99 -7.24 24.59
C VAL A 22 -49.64 -7.09 26.07
N VAL A 23 -49.19 -5.90 26.48
CA VAL A 23 -48.63 -5.62 27.81
C VAL A 23 -49.39 -4.49 28.49
N CYS A 24 -49.59 -4.57 29.81
CA CYS A 24 -50.14 -3.47 30.59
C CYS A 24 -49.14 -2.32 30.75
N SER A 25 -49.56 -1.10 30.42
CA SER A 25 -48.71 0.11 30.54
C SER A 25 -48.33 0.48 31.98
N GLY A 26 -49.10 0.05 32.97
CA GLY A 26 -48.88 0.41 34.37
C GLY A 26 -48.05 -0.59 35.15
N CYS A 27 -48.36 -1.88 35.03
CA CYS A 27 -47.69 -2.93 35.82
C CYS A 27 -46.80 -3.88 35.01
N GLY A 28 -46.74 -3.75 33.68
CA GLY A 28 -45.89 -4.58 32.83
C GLY A 28 -46.38 -6.02 32.65
N LEU A 29 -47.61 -6.35 33.09
CA LEU A 29 -48.18 -7.69 32.90
C LEU A 29 -48.42 -7.97 31.41
N VAL A 30 -47.85 -9.07 30.92
CA VAL A 30 -48.12 -9.61 29.58
C VAL A 30 -49.43 -10.39 29.63
N VAL A 31 -50.40 -9.98 28.80
CA VAL A 31 -51.75 -10.56 28.78
C VAL A 31 -51.88 -11.60 27.67
N GLU A 32 -51.38 -11.29 26.46
CA GLU A 32 -51.51 -12.15 25.28
C GLU A 32 -50.27 -12.04 24.37
N ASN A 33 -50.05 -13.09 23.57
CA ASN A 33 -49.10 -13.11 22.46
C ASN A 33 -49.81 -12.66 21.18
N ILE A 34 -49.22 -11.70 20.46
CA ILE A 34 -49.70 -11.22 19.16
C ILE A 34 -49.28 -12.18 18.04
N ILE A 35 -48.23 -12.97 18.26
CA ILE A 35 -47.72 -13.96 17.29
C ILE A 35 -48.22 -15.33 17.72
N GLU A 36 -49.22 -15.85 17.01
CA GLU A 36 -49.58 -17.26 17.08
C GLU A 36 -48.41 -18.07 16.49
N GLU A 37 -47.75 -18.89 17.31
CA GLU A 37 -46.90 -19.96 16.80
C GLU A 37 -47.79 -20.86 15.93
N ALA A 38 -47.55 -20.86 14.62
CA ALA A 38 -48.23 -21.76 13.71
C ALA A 38 -47.87 -23.21 14.09
N HIS A 39 -48.69 -23.83 14.93
CA HIS A 39 -48.71 -25.27 15.11
C HIS A 39 -49.30 -25.91 13.84
N VAL A 40 -48.50 -25.92 12.78
CA VAL A 40 -48.76 -26.77 11.62
C VAL A 40 -48.30 -28.17 12.03
N GLY A 41 -49.23 -28.92 12.62
CA GLY A 41 -49.07 -30.36 12.78
C GLY A 41 -49.10 -31.01 11.40
N PHE A 42 -47.92 -31.27 10.84
CA PHE A 42 -47.73 -32.27 9.80
C PHE A 42 -46.48 -33.08 10.15
N GLU A 43 -46.67 -34.38 9.98
CA GLU A 43 -45.86 -35.56 10.26
C GLU A 43 -44.32 -35.41 10.25
N GLU A 44 -43.68 -36.24 11.06
CA GLU A 44 -42.23 -36.43 11.16
C GLU A 44 -41.57 -36.62 9.79
N GLU A 45 -41.07 -35.54 9.20
CA GLU A 45 -39.92 -35.60 8.30
C GLU A 45 -38.66 -35.25 9.10
N GLU A 46 -37.68 -36.16 9.04
CA GLU A 46 -36.35 -36.00 9.63
C GLU A 46 -35.85 -34.56 9.48
N PRO A 47 -35.28 -33.94 10.54
CA PRO A 47 -34.85 -32.56 10.48
C PRO A 47 -33.73 -32.43 9.44
N GLN A 48 -34.10 -32.03 8.22
CA GLN A 48 -33.12 -31.57 7.25
C GLN A 48 -32.28 -30.51 7.94
N PRO A 49 -30.93 -30.58 7.86
CA PRO A 49 -30.08 -29.62 8.53
C PRO A 49 -30.43 -28.24 7.97
N ARG A 50 -31.21 -27.47 8.73
CA ARG A 50 -31.51 -26.07 8.43
C ARG A 50 -30.16 -25.42 8.24
N ARG A 51 -29.80 -25.14 6.97
CA ARG A 51 -28.57 -24.44 6.62
C ARG A 51 -28.58 -23.16 7.42
N ARG A 52 -27.81 -23.11 8.51
CA ARG A 52 -27.67 -21.90 9.34
C ARG A 52 -27.29 -20.80 8.36
N ARG A 53 -28.20 -19.85 8.11
CA ARG A 53 -27.88 -18.70 7.26
C ARG A 53 -26.64 -18.06 7.91
N PRO A 54 -25.51 -17.95 7.19
CA PRO A 54 -24.31 -17.41 7.79
C PRO A 54 -24.65 -16.02 8.30
N VAL A 55 -24.45 -15.80 9.60
CA VAL A 55 -24.57 -14.48 10.22
C VAL A 55 -23.66 -13.56 9.42
N LYS A 56 -24.26 -12.60 8.71
CA LYS A 56 -23.52 -11.64 7.88
C LYS A 56 -22.73 -10.77 8.86
N ARG A 57 -21.48 -11.15 9.16
CA ARG A 57 -20.57 -10.28 9.91
C ARG A 57 -20.51 -8.97 9.13
N ILE A 58 -20.91 -7.87 9.76
CA ILE A 58 -20.74 -6.52 9.22
C ILE A 58 -19.23 -6.28 9.23
N VAL A 59 -18.57 -6.75 8.19
CA VAL A 59 -17.17 -6.48 7.93
C VAL A 59 -17.13 -5.03 7.48
N SER A 60 -16.36 -4.19 8.17
CA SER A 60 -16.21 -2.79 7.77
C SER A 60 -15.80 -2.75 6.30
N GLU A 61 -16.40 -1.83 5.54
CA GLU A 61 -16.12 -1.70 4.10
C GLU A 61 -14.60 -1.59 3.85
N ASN A 62 -13.90 -0.87 4.74
CA ASN A 62 -12.44 -0.76 4.77
C ASN A 62 -11.72 -2.10 4.90
N TYR A 63 -12.17 -3.02 5.75
CA TYR A 63 -11.54 -4.34 5.87
C TYR A 63 -11.67 -5.15 4.57
N SER A 64 -12.85 -5.13 3.95
CA SER A 64 -13.07 -5.89 2.72
C SER A 64 -12.17 -5.42 1.56
N VAL A 65 -11.99 -4.10 1.46
CA VAL A 65 -11.12 -3.45 0.47
C VAL A 65 -9.66 -3.76 0.78
N ASN A 66 -9.22 -3.62 2.03
CA ASN A 66 -7.84 -3.87 2.45
C ASN A 66 -7.45 -5.34 2.24
N MET A 67 -8.33 -6.29 2.59
CA MET A 67 -8.11 -7.71 2.37
C MET A 67 -7.99 -8.03 0.86
N ARG A 68 -8.79 -7.38 0.01
CA ARG A 68 -8.66 -7.52 -1.45
C ARG A 68 -7.30 -7.00 -1.93
N LEU A 69 -6.87 -5.83 -1.48
CA LEU A 69 -5.58 -5.24 -1.84
C LEU A 69 -4.41 -6.14 -1.38
N TYR A 70 -4.47 -6.68 -0.17
CA TYR A 70 -3.48 -7.61 0.36
C TYR A 70 -3.34 -8.85 -0.53
N ARG A 71 -4.46 -9.51 -0.88
CA ARG A 71 -4.44 -10.69 -1.76
C ARG A 71 -3.91 -10.36 -3.15
N MET A 72 -4.21 -9.17 -3.66
CA MET A 72 -3.69 -8.70 -4.95
C MET A 72 -2.17 -8.45 -4.90
N ALA A 73 -1.67 -7.84 -3.82
CA ALA A 73 -0.23 -7.70 -3.55
C ALA A 73 0.46 -9.06 -3.53
N GLU A 74 -0.04 -9.97 -2.68
CA GLU A 74 0.51 -11.31 -2.49
C GLU A 74 0.57 -12.08 -3.82
N LYS A 75 -0.52 -12.06 -4.59
CA LYS A 75 -0.57 -12.74 -5.90
C LYS A 75 0.52 -12.24 -6.87
N ARG A 76 0.93 -10.98 -6.78
CA ARG A 76 1.97 -10.41 -7.66
C ARG A 76 3.38 -10.84 -7.29
N VAL A 77 3.62 -11.18 -6.01
CA VAL A 77 4.95 -11.54 -5.50
C VAL A 77 5.11 -13.02 -5.15
N ARG A 78 4.02 -13.80 -5.08
CA ARG A 78 4.00 -15.21 -4.64
C ARG A 78 5.11 -16.10 -5.20
N ASN A 79 5.43 -15.94 -6.48
CA ASN A 79 6.46 -16.74 -7.17
C ASN A 79 7.74 -15.94 -7.49
N LYS A 80 7.93 -14.78 -6.85
CA LYS A 80 9.00 -13.82 -7.13
C LYS A 80 9.71 -13.44 -5.82
N PRO A 81 10.54 -14.33 -5.25
CA PRO A 81 11.17 -14.11 -3.94
C PRO A 81 12.15 -12.91 -3.91
N TRP A 82 12.51 -12.37 -5.07
CA TRP A 82 13.32 -11.17 -5.22
C TRP A 82 12.51 -9.87 -5.18
N LEU A 83 11.19 -9.93 -5.05
CA LEU A 83 10.30 -8.78 -4.87
C LEU A 83 9.75 -8.71 -3.45
N THR A 84 9.52 -7.50 -2.98
CA THR A 84 8.93 -7.20 -1.67
C THR A 84 7.82 -6.18 -1.87
N VAL A 85 6.76 -6.30 -1.06
CA VAL A 85 5.63 -5.38 -1.06
C VAL A 85 5.69 -4.52 0.19
N ASP A 86 5.62 -3.21 0.00
CA ASP A 86 5.30 -2.26 1.06
C ASP A 86 3.78 -2.26 1.27
N TYR A 87 3.33 -3.07 2.23
CA TYR A 87 1.91 -3.20 2.54
C TYR A 87 1.33 -1.92 3.13
N ASP A 88 2.12 -1.15 3.88
CA ASP A 88 1.66 0.11 4.47
C ASP A 88 1.36 1.13 3.38
N ALA A 89 2.23 1.25 2.38
CA ALA A 89 1.99 2.11 1.22
C ALA A 89 0.80 1.62 0.36
N VAL A 90 0.61 0.31 0.20
CA VAL A 90 -0.55 -0.24 -0.53
C VAL A 90 -1.86 0.08 0.18
N LEU A 91 -1.91 -0.12 1.49
CA LEU A 91 -3.14 0.02 2.28
C LEU A 91 -3.50 1.49 2.51
N SER A 92 -2.51 2.36 2.70
CA SER A 92 -2.72 3.81 2.87
C SER A 92 -3.13 4.49 1.56
N SER A 93 -2.41 4.25 0.46
CA SER A 93 -2.69 4.89 -0.83
C SER A 93 -3.84 4.24 -1.61
N LYS A 94 -4.24 3.02 -1.23
CA LYS A 94 -5.17 2.15 -1.96
C LYS A 94 -4.75 1.92 -3.43
N ARG A 95 -3.48 2.14 -3.75
CA ARG A 95 -2.88 2.04 -5.09
C ARG A 95 -1.59 1.24 -5.02
N PHE A 96 -1.15 0.75 -6.19
CA PHE A 96 0.08 -0.04 -6.31
C PHE A 96 1.21 0.73 -6.99
N VAL A 97 1.29 2.03 -6.70
CA VAL A 97 2.31 2.91 -7.29
C VAL A 97 3.54 2.86 -6.41
N LYS A 98 4.66 2.38 -6.95
CA LYS A 98 5.95 2.26 -6.24
C LYS A 98 5.92 1.40 -4.96
N THR A 99 4.90 0.55 -4.79
CA THR A 99 4.77 -0.27 -3.59
C THR A 99 5.37 -1.67 -3.70
N ILE A 100 5.77 -2.07 -4.91
CA ILE A 100 6.44 -3.35 -5.14
C ILE A 100 7.86 -3.03 -5.59
N MET A 101 8.83 -3.41 -4.77
CA MET A 101 10.24 -3.13 -5.00
C MET A 101 11.02 -4.42 -5.12
N SER A 102 12.14 -4.38 -5.84
CA SER A 102 13.08 -5.50 -5.83
C SER A 102 13.98 -5.42 -4.60
N LYS A 103 14.31 -6.57 -3.99
CA LYS A 103 15.28 -6.64 -2.89
C LYS A 103 16.59 -5.94 -3.24
N ALA A 104 17.08 -6.16 -4.45
CA ALA A 104 18.25 -5.48 -4.98
C ALA A 104 18.12 -3.94 -4.99
N SER A 105 16.92 -3.39 -5.26
CA SER A 105 16.70 -1.95 -5.19
C SER A 105 16.76 -1.42 -3.76
N MET A 106 16.20 -2.17 -2.80
CA MET A 106 16.24 -1.79 -1.37
C MET A 106 17.67 -1.82 -0.86
N GLU A 107 18.41 -2.90 -1.14
CA GLU A 107 19.83 -3.02 -0.81
C GLU A 107 20.67 -1.89 -1.44
N ALA A 108 20.39 -1.52 -2.70
CA ALA A 108 21.10 -0.40 -3.33
C ALA A 108 20.84 0.93 -2.61
N VAL A 109 19.62 1.16 -2.14
CA VAL A 109 19.27 2.37 -1.36
C VAL A 109 19.99 2.38 -0.01
N GLU A 110 19.99 1.25 0.70
CA GLU A 110 20.72 1.07 1.96
C GLU A 110 22.23 1.27 1.78
N ASN A 111 22.80 0.73 0.69
CA ASN A 111 24.21 0.90 0.36
C ASN A 111 24.54 2.37 0.04
N ILE A 112 23.68 3.09 -0.69
CA ILE A 112 23.88 4.51 -0.98
C ILE A 112 23.92 5.33 0.32
N GLU A 113 22.99 5.04 1.23
CA GLU A 113 22.93 5.69 2.56
C GLU A 113 24.20 5.39 3.35
N ALA A 114 24.56 4.10 3.48
CA ALA A 114 25.73 3.67 4.25
C ALA A 114 27.06 4.24 3.73
N ASN A 115 27.16 4.48 2.42
CA ASN A 115 28.35 5.09 1.81
C ASN A 115 28.28 6.62 1.73
N GLY A 116 27.17 7.26 2.15
CA GLY A 116 27.00 8.71 2.09
C GLY A 116 26.91 9.27 0.67
N TYR A 117 26.48 8.48 -0.31
CA TYR A 117 26.48 8.88 -1.73
C TYR A 117 25.25 9.68 -2.16
N TRP A 118 24.33 9.97 -1.25
CA TRP A 118 23.10 10.67 -1.59
C TRP A 118 23.30 12.05 -2.18
N ASP A 119 24.31 12.81 -1.75
CA ASP A 119 24.59 14.12 -2.33
C ASP A 119 25.03 14.02 -3.78
N ASP A 120 25.94 13.10 -4.07
CA ASP A 120 26.38 12.81 -5.44
C ASP A 120 25.22 12.30 -6.30
N VAL A 121 24.39 11.38 -5.78
CA VAL A 121 23.19 10.89 -6.48
C VAL A 121 22.20 12.03 -6.74
N ARG A 122 21.88 12.86 -5.76
CA ARG A 122 20.93 13.99 -5.92
C ARG A 122 21.43 15.00 -6.94
N ASN A 123 22.71 15.35 -6.90
CA ASN A 123 23.33 16.25 -7.85
C ASN A 123 23.31 15.66 -9.27
N GLY A 124 23.64 14.38 -9.40
CA GLY A 124 23.58 13.66 -10.67
C GLY A 124 22.16 13.58 -11.25
N LEU A 125 21.14 13.41 -10.42
CA LEU A 125 19.74 13.38 -10.87
C LEU A 125 19.31 14.72 -11.47
N LYS A 126 19.69 15.85 -10.85
CA LYS A 126 19.44 17.20 -11.38
C LYS A 126 20.12 17.39 -12.74
N LEU A 127 21.39 16.99 -12.86
CA LEU A 127 22.11 17.05 -14.13
C LEU A 127 21.44 16.21 -15.22
N ILE A 128 20.94 15.02 -14.88
CA ILE A 128 20.20 14.17 -15.83
C ILE A 128 18.90 14.84 -16.26
N GLU A 129 18.16 15.42 -15.32
CA GLU A 129 16.90 16.12 -15.59
C GLU A 129 17.10 17.29 -16.56
N GLU A 130 18.18 18.06 -16.40
CA GLU A 130 18.50 19.19 -17.28
C GLU A 130 18.97 18.74 -18.68
N LEU A 131 19.79 17.70 -18.78
CA LEU A 131 20.44 17.31 -20.03
C LEU A 131 19.62 16.33 -20.87
N ASN A 132 18.99 15.36 -20.23
CA ASN A 132 18.21 14.31 -20.89
C ASN A 132 17.24 13.63 -19.90
N PRO A 133 16.04 14.21 -19.70
CA PRO A 133 15.01 13.67 -18.82
C PRO A 133 14.63 12.22 -19.12
N ALA A 134 14.76 11.77 -20.38
CA ALA A 134 14.39 10.41 -20.77
C ALA A 134 15.20 9.35 -20.00
N LEU A 135 16.39 9.68 -19.52
CA LEU A 135 17.22 8.77 -18.71
C LEU A 135 16.66 8.53 -17.30
N LEU A 136 15.73 9.35 -16.83
CA LEU A 136 15.03 9.17 -15.54
C LEU A 136 14.00 8.04 -15.57
N SER A 137 13.59 7.59 -16.77
CA SER A 137 12.66 6.45 -16.94
C SER A 137 13.28 5.09 -16.61
N ARG A 138 14.60 5.05 -16.33
CA ARG A 138 15.31 3.82 -15.98
C ARG A 138 14.88 3.27 -14.61
N SER A 139 15.15 1.98 -14.41
CA SER A 139 15.07 1.33 -13.09
C SER A 139 15.83 2.15 -12.03
N GLU A 140 15.34 2.19 -10.79
CA GLU A 140 15.96 2.96 -9.69
C GLU A 140 17.47 2.74 -9.57
N ARG A 141 17.92 1.48 -9.48
CA ARG A 141 19.35 1.13 -9.40
C ARG A 141 20.16 1.74 -10.53
N GLY A 142 19.70 1.57 -11.78
CA GLY A 142 20.38 2.10 -12.95
C GLY A 142 20.36 3.63 -13.01
N LYS A 143 19.27 4.25 -12.54
CA LYS A 143 19.11 5.71 -12.47
C LYS A 143 20.05 6.31 -11.42
N TYR A 144 20.10 5.74 -10.22
CA TYR A 144 20.99 6.19 -9.15
C TYR A 144 22.46 5.96 -9.46
N ALA A 145 22.81 4.79 -10.03
CA ALA A 145 24.17 4.53 -10.48
C ALA A 145 24.61 5.53 -11.55
N LEU A 146 23.74 5.81 -12.53
CA LEU A 146 24.04 6.80 -13.58
C LEU A 146 24.25 8.19 -12.99
N ALA A 147 23.37 8.62 -12.09
CA ALA A 147 23.45 9.91 -11.42
C ALA A 147 24.77 10.06 -10.66
N TYR A 148 25.10 9.08 -9.81
CA TYR A 148 26.36 9.05 -9.08
C TYR A 148 27.58 9.10 -10.00
N MET A 149 27.63 8.23 -11.03
CA MET A 149 28.75 8.22 -11.97
C MET A 149 28.91 9.56 -12.70
N LEU A 150 27.79 10.21 -13.04
CA LEU A 150 27.80 11.51 -13.71
C LEU A 150 28.30 12.63 -12.78
N SER A 151 27.80 12.71 -11.54
CA SER A 151 28.23 13.75 -10.59
C SER A 151 29.72 13.63 -10.29
N VAL A 152 30.22 12.41 -10.04
CA VAL A 152 31.62 12.17 -9.74
C VAL A 152 32.49 12.50 -10.95
N ARG A 153 32.04 12.16 -12.16
CA ARG A 153 32.75 12.49 -13.40
C ARG A 153 32.87 14.00 -13.60
N VAL A 154 31.82 14.75 -13.33
CA VAL A 154 31.81 16.22 -13.45
C VAL A 154 32.72 16.85 -12.38
N ARG A 155 32.63 16.37 -11.13
CA ARG A 155 33.38 16.90 -10.00
C ARG A 155 34.88 16.61 -10.05
N THR A 156 35.26 15.39 -10.42
CA THR A 156 36.64 14.89 -10.30
C THR A 156 37.34 14.70 -11.63
N GLY A 157 36.60 14.78 -12.75
CA GLY A 157 37.13 14.45 -14.08
C GLY A 157 37.44 12.96 -14.27
N LYS A 158 37.05 12.07 -13.34
CA LYS A 158 37.24 10.61 -13.40
C LYS A 158 35.90 9.90 -13.17
N THR A 159 35.69 8.79 -13.87
CA THR A 159 34.50 7.95 -13.65
C THR A 159 34.82 6.93 -12.53
N PRO A 160 33.90 6.69 -11.59
CA PRO A 160 34.08 5.65 -10.56
C PRO A 160 34.35 4.27 -11.17
N GLY A 161 35.06 3.41 -10.43
CA GLY A 161 35.41 2.06 -10.88
C GLY A 161 34.21 1.12 -11.02
N PRO A 162 34.30 0.09 -11.89
CA PRO A 162 33.22 -0.86 -12.12
C PRO A 162 32.82 -1.65 -10.89
N GLU A 163 33.80 -2.09 -10.09
CA GLU A 163 33.56 -2.95 -8.92
C GLU A 163 32.77 -2.21 -7.85
N ASP A 164 33.16 -0.96 -7.56
CA ASP A 164 32.51 -0.16 -6.53
C ASP A 164 31.07 0.18 -6.90
N VAL A 165 30.84 0.65 -8.14
CA VAL A 165 29.49 0.98 -8.61
C VAL A 165 28.62 -0.28 -8.71
N ALA A 166 29.16 -1.39 -9.21
CA ALA A 166 28.40 -2.63 -9.31
C ALA A 166 27.95 -3.14 -7.92
N ARG A 167 28.85 -3.09 -6.94
CA ARG A 167 28.59 -3.48 -5.55
C ARG A 167 27.57 -2.57 -4.88
N VAL A 168 27.82 -1.26 -4.87
CA VAL A 168 26.98 -0.29 -4.14
C VAL A 168 25.58 -0.23 -4.72
N PHE A 169 25.45 -0.12 -6.05
CA PHE A 169 24.14 0.04 -6.69
C PHE A 169 23.49 -1.30 -7.07
N ASN A 170 24.12 -2.41 -6.69
CA ASN A 170 23.71 -3.78 -7.00
C ASN A 170 23.37 -3.95 -8.50
N ILE A 171 24.29 -3.59 -9.41
CA ILE A 171 24.12 -3.70 -10.86
C ILE A 171 25.14 -4.64 -11.49
N SER A 172 24.78 -5.29 -12.61
CA SER A 172 25.72 -6.13 -13.35
C SER A 172 26.81 -5.31 -14.05
N GLY A 173 27.98 -5.92 -14.30
CA GLY A 173 29.07 -5.29 -15.07
C GLY A 173 28.65 -4.87 -16.49
N THR A 174 27.74 -5.64 -17.12
CA THR A 174 27.16 -5.27 -18.42
C THR A 174 26.31 -4.00 -18.34
N ASN A 175 25.53 -3.83 -17.27
CA ASN A 175 24.76 -2.62 -17.04
C ASN A 175 25.69 -1.44 -16.74
N TYR A 176 26.70 -1.64 -15.89
CA TYR A 176 27.74 -0.64 -15.63
C TYR A 176 28.37 -0.13 -16.93
N ARG A 177 28.80 -1.03 -17.84
CA ARG A 177 29.42 -0.63 -19.11
C ARG A 177 28.49 0.23 -19.98
N ARG A 178 27.18 -0.07 -19.98
CA ARG A 178 26.18 0.76 -20.66
C ARG A 178 26.07 2.15 -20.03
N LEU A 179 26.01 2.24 -18.70
CA LEU A 179 25.97 3.51 -17.98
C LEU A 179 27.24 4.33 -18.21
N TYR A 180 28.40 3.68 -18.18
CA TYR A 180 29.69 4.30 -18.45
C TYR A 180 29.72 4.99 -19.81
N ASN A 181 29.24 4.32 -20.86
CA ASN A 181 29.17 4.91 -22.20
C ASN A 181 28.24 6.13 -22.26
N ILE A 182 27.14 6.10 -21.51
CA ILE A 182 26.20 7.22 -21.40
C ILE A 182 26.88 8.41 -20.71
N VAL A 183 27.56 8.18 -19.58
CA VAL A 183 28.31 9.21 -18.86
C VAL A 183 29.41 9.82 -19.73
N LYS A 184 30.16 8.99 -20.47
CA LYS A 184 31.21 9.44 -21.39
C LYS A 184 30.67 10.41 -22.45
N ASN A 185 29.44 10.21 -22.91
CA ASN A 185 28.80 11.05 -23.92
C ASN A 185 28.12 12.29 -23.34
N LEU A 186 27.62 12.21 -22.10
CA LEU A 186 26.92 13.33 -21.43
C LEU A 186 27.87 14.31 -20.76
N ALA A 187 28.89 13.82 -20.05
CA ALA A 187 29.77 14.65 -19.25
C ALA A 187 30.45 15.80 -20.01
N PRO A 188 30.90 15.65 -21.28
CA PRO A 188 31.48 16.76 -22.04
C PRO A 188 30.52 17.91 -22.34
N ARG A 189 29.20 17.68 -22.27
CA ARG A 189 28.17 18.71 -22.50
C ARG A 189 27.95 19.59 -21.28
N ILE A 190 28.48 19.19 -20.13
CA ILE A 190 28.40 19.91 -18.87
C ILE A 190 29.66 20.75 -18.79
N GLN A 191 29.55 22.06 -18.99
CA GLN A 191 30.68 22.94 -18.73
C GLN A 191 31.11 22.75 -17.26
N PRO A 192 32.40 22.52 -16.96
CA PRO A 192 32.84 22.52 -15.58
C PRO A 192 32.49 23.88 -14.96
N PRO A 193 32.11 23.94 -13.67
CA PRO A 193 31.92 25.22 -13.00
C PRO A 193 33.21 26.02 -13.19
N GLN A 194 33.09 27.18 -13.84
CA GLN A 194 34.22 28.03 -14.12
C GLN A 194 34.88 28.36 -12.78
N ALA A 195 36.10 27.89 -12.57
CA ALA A 195 36.96 28.41 -11.53
C ALA A 195 37.15 29.89 -11.87
N HIS A 196 36.41 30.78 -11.19
CA HIS A 196 36.70 32.21 -11.17
C HIS A 196 38.14 32.34 -10.68
N LYS A 197 39.09 32.41 -11.63
CA LYS A 197 40.42 32.91 -11.36
C LYS A 197 40.21 34.35 -10.93
N GLN A 198 40.33 34.57 -9.62
CA GLN A 198 40.49 35.88 -9.03
C GLN A 198 41.65 36.56 -9.76
N ALA A 199 41.34 37.50 -10.64
CA ALA A 199 42.30 38.49 -11.08
C ALA A 199 42.51 39.45 -9.90
N LEU A 200 43.39 39.06 -8.98
CA LEU A 200 44.05 39.99 -8.08
C LEU A 200 45.08 40.76 -8.94
N THR A 201 44.66 41.92 -9.41
CA THR A 201 45.55 43.02 -9.80
C THR A 201 45.08 44.25 -9.05
N HIS A 202 45.70 44.48 -7.90
CA HIS A 202 45.88 45.79 -7.30
C HIS A 202 47.37 45.99 -7.09
#